data_AF-A0A0Q8FWP0-F1
#
_entry.id   AF-A0A0Q8FWP0-F1
#
_cell.length_a   1.000
_cell.length_b   1.000
_cell.length_c   1.000
_cell.angle_alpha   90.00
_cell.angle_beta   90.00
_cell.angle_gamma   90.00
#
_symmetry.space_group_name_H-M   'P 1'
#
loop_
_entity.id
_entity.type
_entity.pdbx_description
1 polymer ?
#
loop_
_entity_poly.entity_id
_entity_poly.type
_entity_poly.pdbx_seq_one_letter_code
_entity_poly.pdbx_strand_id
1 'polypeptide(L)'
;MKLTQSLLIVLACATLLAGPAFAASTTVRGTVIRTEGHENPICRTVVLKRKTDGAVMPFRIPTSSTENGIMSLTLTALATQLEVEITYDPAMTSGCGTDPKIQYISLFSAD
;
A
#
# COMPACT_ATOMS: atom_id res chain seq x y z
N MET A 1 -8.90 57.34 -15.27
CA MET A 1 -8.74 56.25 -14.27
C MET A 1 -9.73 55.13 -14.60
N LYS A 2 -9.29 54.05 -15.25
CA LYS A 2 -10.09 52.85 -15.52
C LYS A 2 -9.17 51.65 -15.36
N LEU A 3 -9.21 50.97 -14.21
CA LEU A 3 -8.31 49.85 -13.93
C LEU A 3 -8.80 48.96 -12.77
N THR A 4 -10.07 48.56 -12.73
CA THR A 4 -10.58 47.79 -11.57
C THR A 4 -11.79 46.90 -11.89
N GLN A 5 -11.73 46.01 -12.89
CA GLN A 5 -12.83 45.02 -13.01
C GLN A 5 -12.50 43.69 -13.70
N SER A 6 -11.36 43.57 -14.40
CA SER A 6 -11.07 42.35 -15.19
C SER A 6 -10.31 41.25 -14.44
N LEU A 7 -9.89 41.47 -13.19
CA LEU A 7 -9.01 40.53 -12.47
C LEU A 7 -9.76 39.49 -11.58
N LEU A 8 -11.06 39.67 -11.36
CA LEU A 8 -11.82 38.83 -10.41
C LEU A 8 -12.43 37.56 -11.02
N ILE A 9 -12.51 37.45 -12.35
CA ILE A 9 -13.19 36.33 -13.01
C ILE A 9 -12.26 35.13 -13.24
N VAL A 10 -10.95 35.35 -13.36
CA VAL A 10 -9.99 34.24 -13.59
C VAL A 10 -9.73 33.43 -12.32
N LEU A 11 -9.89 34.03 -11.12
CA LEU A 11 -9.63 33.36 -9.85
C LEU A 11 -10.77 32.45 -9.38
N ALA A 12 -12.00 32.64 -9.89
CA ALA A 12 -13.17 31.84 -9.51
C ALA A 12 -13.28 30.50 -10.25
N CYS A 13 -12.53 30.30 -11.35
CA CYS A 13 -12.66 29.10 -12.18
C CYS A 13 -11.68 27.97 -11.78
N ALA A 14 -10.68 28.26 -10.94
CA ALA A 14 -9.64 27.29 -10.58
C ALA A 14 -9.98 26.41 -9.35
N THR A 15 -11.04 26.72 -8.61
CA THR A 15 -11.39 26.01 -7.36
C THR A 15 -12.46 24.92 -7.53
N LEU A 16 -13.07 24.81 -8.71
CA LEU A 16 -14.18 23.86 -8.97
C LEU A 16 -13.74 22.45 -9.43
N LEU A 17 -12.43 22.18 -9.54
CA LEU A 17 -11.89 20.88 -9.95
C LEU A 17 -11.14 20.12 -8.85
N ALA A 18 -11.11 20.64 -7.61
CA ALA A 18 -10.54 19.92 -6.47
C ALA A 18 -11.55 18.90 -5.92
N GLY A 19 -11.81 17.84 -6.68
CA GLY A 19 -12.51 16.67 -6.16
C GLY A 19 -11.65 15.95 -5.09
N PRO A 20 -12.25 15.24 -4.13
CA PRO A 20 -11.50 14.41 -3.20
C PRO A 20 -10.71 13.36 -3.99
N ALA A 21 -9.38 13.45 -3.96
CA ALA A 21 -8.51 12.38 -4.41
C ALA A 21 -8.60 11.25 -3.38
N PHE A 22 -9.57 10.34 -3.57
CA PHE A 22 -9.55 9.08 -2.84
C PHE A 22 -8.26 8.35 -3.24
N ALA A 23 -7.38 8.10 -2.28
CA ALA A 23 -6.20 7.28 -2.50
C ALA A 23 -6.69 5.90 -2.95
N ALA A 24 -6.45 5.57 -4.22
CA ALA A 24 -6.85 4.30 -4.79
C ALA A 24 -5.95 3.18 -4.26
N SER A 25 -6.52 1.99 -4.08
CA SER A 25 -5.75 0.78 -3.82
C SER A 25 -4.60 0.68 -4.83
N THR A 26 -3.39 0.51 -4.33
CA THR A 26 -2.14 0.43 -5.09
C THR A 26 -1.62 -0.99 -5.07
N THR A 27 -1.03 -1.45 -6.18
CA THR A 27 -0.40 -2.77 -6.28
C THR A 27 1.12 -2.67 -6.40
N VAL A 28 1.82 -3.67 -5.92
CA VAL A 28 3.27 -3.80 -6.07
C VAL A 28 3.68 -5.27 -6.22
N ARG A 29 4.61 -5.54 -7.13
CA ARG A 29 5.17 -6.88 -7.35
C ARG A 29 6.60 -6.99 -6.82
N GLY A 30 6.97 -8.14 -6.28
CA GLY A 30 8.29 -8.38 -5.73
C GLY A 30 8.44 -9.72 -5.03
N THR A 31 9.55 -9.90 -4.31
CA THR A 31 9.81 -11.10 -3.51
C THR A 31 9.74 -10.79 -2.02
N VAL A 32 9.15 -11.68 -1.24
CA VAL A 32 9.14 -11.56 0.22
C VAL A 32 10.51 -11.92 0.76
N ILE A 33 11.12 -11.00 1.51
CA ILE A 33 12.46 -11.18 2.10
C ILE A 33 12.44 -11.28 3.62
N ARG A 34 11.31 -10.93 4.26
CA ARG A 34 11.10 -11.08 5.71
C ARG A 34 9.63 -11.15 6.03
N THR A 35 9.25 -12.02 6.97
CA THR A 35 7.92 -12.09 7.56
C THR A 35 8.08 -12.20 9.07
N GLU A 36 7.33 -11.41 9.84
CA GLU A 36 7.48 -11.33 11.29
C GLU A 36 6.36 -12.06 12.04
N GLY A 37 6.75 -12.83 13.05
CA GLY A 37 5.88 -13.19 14.16
C GLY A 37 5.96 -12.09 15.23
N HIS A 38 4.83 -11.68 15.78
CA HIS A 38 4.78 -10.61 16.78
C HIS A 38 3.80 -10.99 17.89
N GLU A 39 4.17 -10.74 19.16
CA GLU A 39 3.31 -11.01 20.32
C GLU A 39 1.99 -10.23 20.21
N ASN A 40 2.07 -8.95 19.84
CA ASN A 40 0.92 -8.17 19.41
C ASN A 40 0.66 -8.38 17.89
N PRO A 41 -0.39 -9.11 17.48
CA PRO A 41 -0.60 -9.49 16.08
C PRO A 41 -0.81 -8.29 15.15
N ILE A 42 -1.22 -7.13 15.67
CA ILE A 42 -1.45 -5.91 14.87
C ILE A 42 -0.17 -5.28 14.34
N CYS A 43 0.97 -5.59 14.96
CA CYS A 43 2.28 -5.10 14.58
C CYS A 43 3.05 -6.05 13.65
N ARG A 44 2.44 -7.16 13.20
CA ARG A 44 3.10 -8.08 12.27
C ARG A 44 3.32 -7.41 10.93
N THR A 45 4.55 -7.46 10.45
CA THR A 45 4.91 -6.95 9.13
C THR A 45 5.47 -8.04 8.23
N VAL A 46 5.37 -7.78 6.93
CA VAL A 46 6.08 -8.48 5.88
C VAL A 46 6.87 -7.46 5.08
N VAL A 47 8.07 -7.82 4.64
CA VAL A 47 8.94 -6.97 3.85
C VAL A 47 9.08 -7.54 2.45
N LEU A 48 8.71 -6.73 1.46
CA LEU A 48 8.83 -7.02 0.04
C LEU A 48 10.06 -6.30 -0.53
N LYS A 49 10.84 -7.00 -1.35
CA LYS A 49 11.78 -6.37 -2.28
C LYS A 49 11.10 -6.20 -3.63
N ARG A 50 10.82 -4.95 -4.01
CA ARG A 50 10.10 -4.60 -5.24
C ARG A 50 10.88 -5.05 -6.48
N LYS A 51 10.17 -5.66 -7.44
CA LYS A 51 10.76 -6.18 -8.69
C LYS A 51 11.35 -5.09 -9.58
N THR A 52 10.71 -3.92 -9.64
CA THR A 52 11.05 -2.88 -10.62
C THR A 52 12.35 -2.14 -10.32
N ASP A 53 12.66 -1.90 -9.05
CA ASP A 53 13.77 -1.05 -8.61
C ASP A 53 14.55 -1.64 -7.43
N GLY A 54 14.16 -2.80 -6.91
CA GLY A 54 14.76 -3.42 -5.73
C GLY A 54 14.44 -2.71 -4.41
N ALA A 55 13.54 -1.73 -4.39
CA ALA A 55 13.17 -1.00 -3.18
C ALA A 55 12.58 -1.94 -2.13
N VAL A 56 12.97 -1.74 -0.87
CA VAL A 56 12.49 -2.52 0.27
C VAL A 56 11.27 -1.83 0.85
N MET A 57 10.16 -2.56 0.93
CA MET A 57 8.87 -2.03 1.36
C MET A 57 8.28 -2.90 2.48
N PRO A 58 8.09 -2.35 3.69
CA PRO A 58 7.33 -3.02 4.73
C PRO A 58 5.82 -2.87 4.49
N PHE A 59 5.07 -3.91 4.83
CA PHE A 59 3.61 -3.93 4.82
C PHE A 59 3.10 -4.59 6.09
N ARG A 60 1.99 -4.08 6.61
CA ARG A 60 1.34 -4.63 7.79
C ARG A 60 0.35 -5.73 7.42
N ILE A 61 0.41 -6.84 8.15
CA ILE A 61 -0.55 -7.94 8.03
C ILE A 61 -1.82 -7.57 8.84
N PRO A 62 -3.03 -7.66 8.26
CA PRO A 62 -4.22 -6.99 8.79
C PRO A 62 -5.01 -7.78 9.86
N THR A 63 -4.94 -7.46 11.16
CA THR A 63 -5.62 -8.24 12.24
C THR A 63 -7.11 -8.54 12.05
N SER A 64 -7.45 -9.77 11.68
CA SER A 64 -8.81 -10.32 11.55
C SER A 64 -8.79 -11.85 11.58
N SER A 65 -9.93 -12.49 11.85
CA SER A 65 -10.07 -13.96 11.77
C SER A 65 -9.85 -14.56 10.37
N THR A 66 -9.74 -13.72 9.33
CA THR A 66 -9.49 -14.08 7.92
C THR A 66 -8.03 -13.93 7.48
N GLU A 67 -7.13 -13.46 8.35
CA GLU A 67 -5.71 -13.22 8.07
C GLU A 67 -4.88 -14.44 7.73
N ASN A 68 -5.34 -15.63 8.11
CA ASN A 68 -4.57 -16.85 7.96
C ASN A 68 -4.14 -17.06 6.50
N GLY A 69 -4.93 -16.58 5.53
CA GLY A 69 -4.56 -16.59 4.11
C GLY A 69 -3.35 -15.69 3.79
N ILE A 70 -3.36 -14.43 4.23
CA ILE A 70 -2.25 -13.48 3.96
C ILE A 70 -0.98 -13.97 4.65
N MET A 71 -1.05 -14.32 5.94
CA MET A 71 0.11 -14.83 6.67
C MET A 71 0.66 -16.09 6.01
N SER A 72 -0.20 -17.07 5.67
CA SER A 72 0.24 -18.30 5.00
C SER A 72 0.91 -18.01 3.67
N LEU A 73 0.35 -17.12 2.84
CA LEU A 73 0.95 -16.75 1.56
C LEU A 73 2.29 -16.04 1.72
N THR A 74 2.44 -15.16 2.71
CA THR A 74 3.74 -14.51 2.98
C THR A 74 4.80 -15.49 3.47
N LEU A 75 4.44 -16.47 4.29
CA LEU A 75 5.34 -17.52 4.74
C LEU A 75 5.72 -18.46 3.59
N THR A 76 4.74 -18.86 2.76
CA THR A 76 4.99 -19.65 1.56
C THR A 76 5.91 -18.91 0.61
N ALA A 77 5.62 -17.65 0.27
CA ALA A 77 6.47 -16.83 -0.60
C ALA A 77 7.90 -16.68 -0.06
N LEU A 78 8.05 -16.46 1.25
CA LEU A 78 9.37 -16.39 1.88
C LEU A 78 10.14 -17.72 1.76
N ALA A 79 9.46 -18.84 2.00
CA ALA A 79 10.08 -20.17 1.95
C ALA A 79 10.43 -20.62 0.52
N THR A 80 9.58 -20.31 -0.46
CA THR A 80 9.74 -20.75 -1.86
C THR A 80 10.45 -19.72 -2.72
N GLN A 81 10.65 -18.50 -2.23
CA GLN A 81 11.17 -17.36 -3.00
C GLN A 81 10.33 -17.04 -4.24
N LEU A 82 9.05 -17.43 -4.24
CA LEU A 82 8.12 -17.10 -5.30
C LEU A 82 7.73 -15.62 -5.27
N GLU A 83 7.48 -15.07 -6.45
CA GLU A 83 7.06 -13.69 -6.60
C GLU A 83 5.62 -13.51 -6.09
N VAL A 84 5.36 -12.36 -5.48
CA VAL A 84 4.03 -11.95 -5.04
C VAL A 84 3.63 -10.61 -5.60
N GLU A 85 2.32 -10.40 -5.71
CA GLU A 85 1.70 -9.08 -5.87
C GLU A 85 0.96 -8.74 -4.57
N ILE A 86 1.23 -7.55 -4.02
CA ILE A 86 0.57 -7.01 -2.83
C ILE A 86 -0.29 -5.83 -3.26
N THR A 87 -1.58 -5.90 -2.94
CA THR A 87 -2.51 -4.77 -3.03
C THR A 87 -2.65 -4.14 -1.64
N TYR A 88 -2.45 -2.83 -1.54
CA TYR A 88 -2.50 -2.07 -0.30
C TYR A 88 -3.09 -0.68 -0.53
N ASP A 89 -3.51 -0.01 0.54
CA ASP A 89 -3.89 1.40 0.49
C ASP A 89 -2.82 2.23 1.23
N PRO A 90 -2.13 3.15 0.55
CA PRO A 90 -1.06 3.94 1.16
C PRO A 90 -1.55 4.91 2.24
N ALA A 91 -2.84 5.26 2.26
CA ALA A 91 -3.43 6.12 3.29
C ALA A 91 -3.79 5.34 4.57
N MET A 92 -3.88 4.01 4.49
CA MET A 92 -4.32 3.16 5.60
C MET A 92 -3.13 2.63 6.42
N THR A 93 -2.53 3.52 7.21
CA THR A 93 -1.33 3.26 8.04
C THR A 93 -1.62 3.07 9.54
N SER A 94 -2.86 3.29 9.98
CA SER A 94 -3.25 3.11 11.40
C SER A 94 -3.09 1.67 11.88
N GLY A 95 -2.75 1.47 13.16
CA GLY A 95 -2.74 0.17 13.85
C GLY A 95 -1.42 -0.11 14.58
N CYS A 96 -0.31 -0.08 13.86
CA CYS A 96 1.04 -0.18 14.42
C CYS A 96 2.04 0.38 13.42
N GLY A 97 2.83 1.37 13.83
CA GLY A 97 3.76 2.07 12.94
C GLY A 97 3.05 2.91 11.87
N THR A 98 3.73 3.09 10.75
CA THR A 98 3.28 3.88 9.59
C THR A 98 3.17 3.03 8.31
N ASP A 99 3.29 1.71 8.45
CA ASP A 99 3.33 0.81 7.30
C ASP A 99 1.93 0.59 6.73
N PRO A 100 1.78 0.59 5.41
CA PRO A 100 0.48 0.37 4.78
C PRO A 100 -0.03 -1.05 5.04
N LYS A 101 -1.34 -1.16 5.22
CA LYS A 101 -2.02 -2.44 5.45
C LYS A 101 -2.25 -3.19 4.14
N ILE A 102 -1.91 -4.49 4.11
CA ILE A 102 -2.25 -5.37 2.99
C ILE A 102 -3.77 -5.54 2.91
N GLN A 103 -4.32 -5.40 1.70
CA GLN A 103 -5.70 -5.74 1.37
C GLN A 103 -5.77 -7.13 0.73
N TYR A 104 -4.88 -7.41 -0.21
CA TYR A 104 -4.80 -8.68 -0.93
C TYR A 104 -3.36 -9.04 -1.23
N ILE A 105 -3.06 -10.33 -1.29
CA ILE A 105 -1.78 -10.85 -1.77
C ILE A 105 -2.03 -12.02 -2.71
N SER A 106 -1.27 -12.08 -3.80
CA SER A 106 -1.29 -13.18 -4.77
C SER A 106 0.11 -13.70 -4.99
N LEU A 107 0.23 -15.01 -5.16
CA LEU A 107 1.49 -15.72 -5.35
C LEU A 107 1.55 -16.21 -6.79
N PHE A 108 2.67 -15.94 -7.46
CA PHE A 108 2.90 -16.32 -8.85
C PHE A 108 3.82 -17.53 -8.90
N SER A 109 3.57 -18.46 -9.82
CA SER A 109 4.52 -19.53 -10.13
C SER A 109 5.80 -18.94 -10.69
N ALA A 110 6.92 -19.64 -10.50
CA ALA A 110 8.09 -19.43 -11.32
C ALA A 110 7.74 -19.91 -12.74
N ASP A 111 7.77 -19.01 -13.71
CA ASP A 111 7.64 -19.33 -15.13
C ASP A 111 8.85 -20.17 -15.62
#